data_AF-A0A951VN87-F1
#
_entry.id   AF-A0A951VN87-F1
#
_cell.length_a   1.000
_cell.length_b   1.000
_cell.length_c   1.000
_cell.angle_alpha   90.00
_cell.angle_beta   90.00
_cell.angle_gamma   90.00
#
_symmetry.space_group_name_H-M   'P 1'
#
loop_
_entity.id
_entity.type
_entity.pdbx_description
1 polymer ?
#
loop_
_entity_poly.entity_id
_entity_poly.type
_entity_poly.pdbx_seq_one_letter_code
_entity_poly.pdbx_strand_id
1 'polypeptide(L)' 'MTLAIRMALYALFSSLGTISWLAWNPATGVLTVQLDGLAQAAIAYGGFLATFLWSRIAKRRGGIT' A
#
# COMPACT_ATOMS: atom_id res chain seq x y z
N MET A 1 -17.38 11.36 -2.43
CA MET A 1 -16.98 10.20 -1.59
C MET A 1 -16.46 9.01 -2.40
N THR A 2 -17.04 8.74 -3.57
CA THR A 2 -16.66 7.64 -4.49
C THR A 2 -15.18 7.63 -4.93
N LEU A 3 -14.55 8.78 -5.15
CA LEU A 3 -13.13 8.85 -5.56
C LEU A 3 -12.16 8.43 -4.44
N ALA A 4 -12.44 8.80 -3.19
CA ALA A 4 -11.58 8.46 -2.06
C ALA A 4 -11.58 6.96 -1.78
N ILE A 5 -12.76 6.34 -1.87
CA ILE A 5 -12.93 4.89 -1.75
C ILE A 5 -12.18 4.16 -2.87
N ARG A 6 -12.27 4.65 -4.11
CA ARG A 6 -11.55 4.08 -5.26
C ARG A 6 -10.02 4.17 -5.10
N MET A 7 -9.51 5.28 -4.59
CA MET A 7 -8.06 5.43 -4.34
C MET A 7 -7.59 4.55 -3.18
N ALA A 8 -8.38 4.43 -2.11
CA ALA A 8 -8.11 3.51 -1.02
C ALA A 8 -8.10 2.05 -1.51
N LEU A 9 -9.03 1.68 -2.39
CA LEU A 9 -9.07 0.36 -3.02
C LEU A 9 -7.86 0.12 -3.94
N TYR A 10 -7.39 1.13 -4.71
CA TYR A 10 -6.15 0.97 -5.48
C TYR A 10 -4.93 0.74 -4.58
N ALA A 11 -4.85 1.43 -3.45
CA ALA A 11 -3.82 1.19 -2.44
C ALA A 11 -3.85 -0.26 -1.93
N LEU A 12 -5.06 -0.70 -1.59
CA LEU A 12 -5.31 -1.98 -0.94
C LEU A 12 -5.11 -3.14 -1.92
N PHE A 13 -5.47 -2.97 -3.19
CA PHE A 13 -5.21 -3.97 -4.23
C PHE A 13 -3.74 -3.98 -4.68
N SER A 14 -3.05 -2.84 -4.74
CA SER A 14 -1.60 -2.85 -5.02
C SER A 14 -0.81 -3.50 -3.89
N SER A 15 -1.31 -3.37 -2.65
CA SER A 15 -0.69 -3.97 -1.49
C SER A 15 -0.97 -5.45 -1.29
N LEU A 16 -2.18 -5.91 -1.63
CA LEU A 16 -2.54 -7.33 -1.61
C LEU A 16 -1.64 -8.17 -2.53
N GLY A 17 -1.22 -7.63 -3.68
CA GLY A 17 -0.28 -8.29 -4.59
C GLY A 17 1.17 -8.35 -4.06
N THR A 18 1.49 -7.67 -2.96
CA THR A 18 2.84 -7.55 -2.39
C THR A 18 2.95 -8.09 -0.96
N ILE A 19 1.95 -8.81 -0.45
CA ILE A 19 2.05 -9.54 0.82
C ILE A 19 2.91 -10.80 0.63
N SER A 20 4.19 -10.63 0.28
CA SER A 20 5.19 -11.71 0.33
C SER A 20 5.91 -11.74 1.68
N TRP A 21 5.77 -10.70 2.49
CA TRP A 21 6.53 -10.50 3.72
C TRP A 21 5.96 -11.20 4.96
N LEU A 22 4.80 -11.84 4.84
CA LEU A 22 4.16 -12.60 5.90
C LEU A 22 4.00 -14.05 5.46
N ALA A 23 4.67 -14.97 6.15
CA ALA A 23 4.54 -16.40 5.94
C ALA A 23 3.96 -17.04 7.20
N TRP A 24 2.72 -17.50 7.12
CA TRP A 24 2.10 -18.27 8.19
C TRP A 24 2.41 -19.75 8.02
N ASN A 25 2.94 -20.37 9.07
CA ASN A 25 3.09 -21.83 9.12
C ASN A 25 1.98 -22.44 9.98
N PRO A 26 0.97 -23.09 9.37
CA PRO A 26 -0.15 -23.67 10.11
C PRO A 26 0.25 -24.90 10.94
N ALA A 27 1.37 -25.56 10.63
CA ALA A 27 1.84 -26.73 11.37
C ALA A 27 2.50 -26.35 12.71
N THR A 28 3.14 -25.18 12.78
CA THR A 28 3.83 -24.71 13.99
C THR A 28 3.13 -23.57 14.70
N GLY A 29 2.10 -22.97 14.08
CA GLY A 29 1.43 -21.79 14.60
C GLY A 29 2.31 -20.54 14.61
N VAL A 30 3.41 -20.55 13.85
CA VAL A 30 4.38 -19.45 13.81
C VAL A 30 4.10 -18.55 12.62
N LEU A 31 4.03 -17.25 12.90
CA LEU A 31 3.98 -16.20 11.90
C LEU A 31 5.40 -15.67 11.66
N THR A 32 5.93 -15.91 10.47
CA THR A 32 7.26 -15.44 10.08
C THR A 32 7.13 -14.14 9.30
N VAL A 33 7.84 -13.10 9.76
CA VAL A 33 7.96 -11.82 9.06
C VAL A 33 9.27 -11.80 8.29
N GLN A 34 9.20 -11.70 6.97
CA GLN A 34 10.36 -11.60 6.10
C GLN A 34 10.75 -10.12 5.93
N LEU A 35 11.92 -9.75 6.46
CA LEU A 35 12.39 -8.36 6.46
C LEU A 35 12.64 -7.82 5.06
N ASP A 36 13.14 -8.65 4.13
CA ASP A 36 13.40 -8.23 2.75
C ASP A 36 12.09 -7.88 2.02
N GLY A 37 11.07 -8.72 2.18
CA GLY A 37 9.74 -8.44 1.67
C GLY A 37 9.11 -7.22 2.34
N LEU A 38 9.35 -7.03 3.64
CA LEU A 38 8.84 -5.88 4.40
C LEU A 38 9.47 -4.58 3.87
N ALA A 39 10.76 -4.56 3.59
CA ALA A 39 11.46 -3.41 3.02
C ALA A 39 10.91 -3.06 1.63
N GLN A 40 10.70 -4.06 0.77
CA GLN A 40 10.10 -3.85 -0.55
C GLN A 40 8.66 -3.33 -0.45
N ALA A 41 7.88 -3.88 0.47
CA ALA A 41 6.52 -3.43 0.74
C ALA A 41 6.51 -1.99 1.27
N ALA A 42 7.41 -1.63 2.19
CA ALA A 42 7.52 -0.28 2.74
C ALA A 42 7.78 0.78 1.67
N ILE A 43 8.62 0.46 0.67
CA ILE A 43 8.86 1.35 -0.48
C ILE A 43 7.58 1.50 -1.32
N ALA A 44 6.88 0.40 -1.61
CA ALA A 44 5.64 0.43 -2.38
C ALA A 44 4.53 1.22 -1.67
N TYR A 45 4.32 0.97 -0.38
CA TYR A 45 3.38 1.72 0.46
C TYR A 45 3.76 3.19 0.57
N GLY A 46 5.04 3.49 0.79
CA GLY A 46 5.57 4.84 0.90
C GLY A 46 5.38 5.62 -0.40
N GLY A 47 5.68 5.00 -1.55
CA GLY A 47 5.45 5.56 -2.88
C GLY A 47 3.97 5.86 -3.11
N PHE A 48 3.08 4.90 -2.81
CA PHE A 48 1.64 5.11 -2.94
C PHE A 48 1.15 6.27 -2.06
N LEU A 49 1.54 6.31 -0.79
CA LEU A 49 1.17 7.39 0.14
C LEU A 49 1.66 8.75 -0.34
N ALA A 50 2.91 8.83 -0.80
CA ALA A 50 3.48 10.05 -1.35
C ALA A 50 2.71 10.52 -2.58
N THR A 51 2.46 9.65 -3.55
CA THR A 51 1.70 9.98 -4.77
C THR A 51 0.26 10.36 -4.44
N PHE A 52 -0.37 9.69 -3.48
CA PHE A 52 -1.72 10.01 -3.03
C PHE A 52 -1.78 11.40 -2.38
N LEU A 53 -0.90 11.67 -1.40
CA LEU A 53 -0.82 12.99 -0.74
C LEU A 53 -0.54 14.09 -1.76
N TRP A 54 0.41 13.86 -2.66
CA TRP A 54 0.75 14.82 -3.72
C TRP A 54 -0.44 15.09 -4.64
N SER A 55 -1.18 14.06 -5.03
CA SER A 55 -2.39 14.21 -5.85
C SER A 55 -3.45 15.05 -5.13
N ARG A 56 -3.61 14.88 -3.81
CA ARG A 56 -4.55 15.70 -3.02
C ARG A 56 -4.10 17.15 -2.90
N ILE A 57 -2.79 17.41 -2.77
CA ILE A 57 -2.22 18.76 -2.77
C ILE A 57 -2.41 19.42 -4.14
N ALA A 58 -2.11 18.70 -5.22
CA ALA A 58 -2.29 19.17 -6.58
C ALA A 58 -3.75 19.54 -6.86
N LYS A 59 -4.71 18.69 -6.48
CA LYS A 59 -6.15 18.96 -6.63
C LYS A 59 -6.61 20.20 -5.87
N ARG A 60 -6.07 20.44 -4.66
CA ARG A 60 -6.34 21.66 -3.88
C ARG A 60 -5.80 22.93 -4.53
N ARG A 61 -4.76 22.82 -5.37
CA ARG A 61 -4.13 23.94 -6.09
C ARG A 61 -4.72 24.17 -7.49
N GLY A 62 -5.88 23.57 -7.80
CA GLY A 62 -6.52 23.69 -9.12
C GLY A 62 -6.01 22.68 -10.16
N GLY A 63 -5.25 21.67 -9.74
CA GLY A 63 -4.86 20.56 -10.60
C GLY A 63 -6.07 19.68 -10.98
N ILE A 64 -6.03 19.16 -12.21
CA ILE A 64 -7.14 18.40 -12.84
C ILE A 64 -7.24 16.96 -12.29
N THR A 65 -6.31 16.53 -11.44
CA THR A 65 -6.21 15.16 -10.88
C THR A 65 -7.20 14.87 -9.77
#